data_AF-A0A8B3RJ83-F1
#
_entry.id   AF-A0A8B3RJ83-F1
#
_cell.length_a   1.000
_cell.length_b   1.000
_cell.length_c   1.000
_cell.angle_alpha   90.00
_cell.angle_beta   90.00
_cell.angle_gamma   90.00
#
_symmetry.space_group_name_H-M   'P 1'
#
loop_
_entity.id
_entity.type
_entity.pdbx_description
1 polymer ?
#
loop_
_entity_poly.entity_id
_entity_poly.type
_entity_poly.pdbx_seq_one_letter_code
_entity_poly.pdbx_strand_id
1 'polypeptide(L)'
;MFARWFAVHADMLGLRSLTCTRWNPDAHSLFHPDACGGRWDWTGAGWEHSHLAGDGSYASRECLQVSRRADLVCTNPPFSRFTDYVPRLLDTGADLLVLGTLPLVKSDPVFPYVLSGRLRFGYTCSQMSFLVDGRTPAVLRNARWYTTLPVCRPVVSCEGSRAMLPVVDGMPDVCLVDRLVLLSDEPGLYAVPLTFLDRWPNPGWRLHGLLADGAAPWKLGVARHEGRELFTRLLVERVRDA
;
A
#
# COMPACT_ATOMS: atom_id res chain seq x y z
N MET A 1 9.78 -17.06 -3.15
CA MET A 1 8.40 -17.35 -2.71
C MET A 1 7.38 -16.81 -3.71
N PHE A 2 7.39 -15.50 -4.05
CA PHE A 2 6.51 -14.95 -5.11
C PHE A 2 6.88 -15.41 -6.52
N ALA A 3 8.13 -15.24 -6.94
CA ALA A 3 8.61 -15.59 -8.27
C ALA A 3 8.28 -17.04 -8.68
N ARG A 4 8.50 -17.98 -7.76
CA ARG A 4 8.14 -19.39 -7.95
C ARG A 4 6.63 -19.60 -8.09
N TRP A 5 5.82 -18.93 -7.25
CA TRP A 5 4.38 -19.03 -7.36
C TRP A 5 3.89 -18.49 -8.71
N PHE A 6 4.38 -17.32 -9.14
CA PHE A 6 4.06 -16.75 -10.45
C PHE A 6 4.47 -17.67 -11.61
N ALA A 7 5.67 -18.24 -11.57
CA ALA A 7 6.13 -19.16 -12.61
C ALA A 7 5.25 -20.43 -12.70
N VAL A 8 4.83 -20.98 -11.55
CA VAL A 8 3.92 -22.15 -11.51
C VAL A 8 2.52 -21.81 -12.05
N HIS A 9 2.08 -20.55 -11.93
CA HIS A 9 0.76 -20.11 -12.37
C HIS A 9 0.81 -19.26 -13.64
N ALA A 10 1.93 -19.30 -14.38
CA ALA A 10 2.17 -18.36 -15.47
C ALA A 10 1.15 -18.48 -16.60
N ASP A 11 0.78 -19.71 -16.97
CA ASP A 11 -0.23 -19.97 -18.02
C ASP A 11 -1.59 -19.38 -17.65
N MET A 12 -2.03 -19.58 -16.40
CA MET A 12 -3.29 -19.04 -15.89
C MET A 12 -3.31 -17.51 -15.86
N LEU A 13 -2.16 -16.90 -15.54
CA LEU A 13 -2.00 -15.46 -15.46
C LEU A 13 -1.62 -14.80 -16.80
N GLY A 14 -1.37 -15.59 -17.85
CA GLY A 14 -0.90 -15.09 -19.14
C GLY A 14 0.50 -14.45 -19.08
N LEU A 15 1.36 -14.87 -18.15
CA LEU A 15 2.68 -14.27 -17.96
C LEU A 15 3.67 -14.72 -19.02
N ARG A 16 4.25 -13.77 -19.74
CA ARG A 16 5.30 -14.02 -20.74
C ARG A 16 6.67 -14.27 -20.11
N SER A 17 6.98 -13.53 -19.05
CA SER A 17 8.29 -13.56 -18.41
C SER A 17 8.24 -13.05 -16.98
N LEU A 18 9.25 -13.43 -16.19
CA LEU A 18 9.49 -12.90 -14.85
C LEU A 18 10.96 -12.50 -14.74
N THR A 19 11.23 -11.40 -14.06
CA THR A 19 12.59 -10.98 -13.70
C THR A 19 12.66 -10.75 -12.20
N CYS A 20 13.67 -11.32 -11.56
CA CYS A 20 14.00 -11.10 -10.15
C CYS A 20 15.38 -10.46 -10.06
N THR A 21 15.52 -9.46 -9.19
CA THR A 21 16.82 -8.91 -8.81
C THR A 21 17.07 -9.16 -7.33
N ARG A 22 18.34 -9.35 -6.96
CA ARG A 22 18.78 -9.54 -5.59
C ARG A 22 19.89 -8.55 -5.28
N TRP A 23 19.66 -7.74 -4.24
CA TRP A 23 20.69 -6.88 -3.69
C TRP A 23 21.80 -7.69 -3.03
N ASN A 24 23.04 -7.26 -3.23
CA ASN A 24 24.22 -7.78 -2.56
C ASN A 24 24.78 -6.71 -1.61
N PRO A 25 24.73 -6.91 -0.28
CA PRO A 25 25.24 -5.96 0.69
C PRO A 25 26.76 -5.78 0.65
N ASP A 26 27.49 -6.77 0.13
CA ASP A 26 28.96 -6.71 0.03
C ASP A 26 29.42 -5.96 -1.22
N ALA A 27 28.50 -5.65 -2.14
CA ALA A 27 28.79 -4.77 -3.26
C ALA A 27 29.26 -3.41 -2.73
N HIS A 28 30.32 -2.86 -3.34
CA HIS A 28 31.01 -1.64 -2.90
C HIS A 28 31.83 -1.77 -1.59
N SER A 29 31.99 -2.99 -1.06
CA SER A 29 32.95 -3.25 0.01
C SER A 29 34.39 -3.20 -0.51
N LEU A 30 35.31 -2.65 0.28
CA LEU A 30 36.75 -2.70 0.00
C LEU A 30 37.29 -4.13 -0.05
N PHE A 31 36.60 -5.08 0.60
CA PHE A 31 37.03 -6.48 0.70
C PHE A 31 36.48 -7.35 -0.44
N HIS A 32 35.46 -6.86 -1.16
CA HIS A 32 34.80 -7.59 -2.25
C HIS A 32 34.49 -6.66 -3.43
N PRO A 33 35.53 -6.18 -4.16
CA PRO A 33 35.34 -5.21 -5.25
C PRO A 33 34.48 -5.76 -6.40
N ASP A 34 34.47 -7.07 -6.61
CA ASP A 34 33.69 -7.74 -7.65
C ASP A 34 32.28 -8.18 -7.19
N ALA A 35 31.91 -7.88 -5.94
CA ALA A 35 30.58 -8.22 -5.43
C ALA A 35 29.52 -7.40 -6.18
N CYS A 36 28.56 -8.13 -6.75
CA CYS A 36 27.46 -7.58 -7.52
C CYS A 36 26.13 -8.22 -7.10
N GLY A 37 25.04 -7.57 -7.49
CA GLY A 37 23.70 -8.12 -7.35
C GLY A 37 23.49 -9.33 -8.27
N GLY A 38 22.46 -10.11 -7.96
CA GLY A 38 22.03 -11.24 -8.79
C GLY A 38 20.79 -10.90 -9.60
N ARG A 39 20.64 -11.53 -10.76
CA ARG A 39 19.46 -11.43 -11.61
C ARG A 39 19.02 -12.83 -12.05
N TRP A 40 17.72 -13.06 -12.01
CA TRP A 40 17.10 -14.26 -12.54
C TRP A 40 15.98 -13.89 -13.51
N ASP A 41 16.01 -14.48 -14.69
CA ASP A 41 14.97 -14.32 -15.70
C ASP A 41 14.30 -15.66 -15.97
N TRP A 42 12.99 -15.63 -16.14
CA TRP A 42 12.18 -16.80 -16.51
C TRP A 42 11.34 -16.46 -17.74
N THR A 43 11.32 -17.36 -18.71
CA THR A 43 10.71 -17.18 -20.04
C THR A 43 9.79 -18.34 -20.44
N GLY A 44 9.28 -19.11 -19.46
CA GLY A 44 8.48 -20.31 -19.72
C GLY A 44 9.26 -21.62 -19.65
N ALA A 45 10.50 -21.64 -20.14
CA ALA A 45 11.30 -22.87 -20.28
C ALA A 45 12.24 -23.16 -19.09
N GLY A 46 12.40 -22.22 -18.14
CA GLY A 46 13.33 -22.36 -17.02
C GLY A 46 13.77 -21.01 -16.46
N TRP A 47 14.63 -21.06 -15.45
CA TRP A 47 15.26 -19.89 -14.84
C TRP A 47 16.71 -19.76 -15.30
N GLU A 48 17.09 -18.60 -15.80
CA GLU A 48 18.46 -18.24 -16.13
C GLU A 48 19.00 -17.28 -15.08
N HIS A 49 20.22 -17.54 -14.60
CA HIS A 49 20.89 -16.70 -13.61
C HIS A 49 22.03 -15.91 -14.25
N SER A 50 22.11 -14.63 -13.92
CA SER A 50 23.19 -13.73 -14.35
C SER A 50 23.58 -12.75 -13.24
N HIS A 51 24.78 -12.17 -13.37
CA HIS A 51 25.24 -11.09 -12.51
C HIS A 51 24.74 -9.74 -13.01
N LEU A 52 24.33 -8.88 -12.09
CA LEU A 52 24.05 -7.48 -12.37
C LEU A 52 25.37 -6.70 -12.50
N ALA A 53 25.34 -5.58 -13.21
CA ALA A 53 26.48 -4.68 -13.25
C ALA A 53 26.65 -3.90 -11.93
N GLY A 54 25.52 -3.62 -11.25
CA GLY A 54 25.50 -2.95 -9.96
C GLY A 54 25.28 -3.87 -8.76
N ASP A 55 24.96 -3.26 -7.62
CA ASP A 55 24.70 -3.95 -6.35
C ASP A 55 23.36 -4.70 -6.30
N GLY A 56 22.45 -4.48 -7.24
CA GLY A 56 21.10 -5.03 -7.23
C GLY A 56 20.12 -4.31 -6.28
N SER A 57 20.46 -3.10 -5.83
CA SER A 57 19.55 -2.25 -5.06
C SER A 57 18.34 -1.86 -5.90
N TYR A 58 17.15 -1.87 -5.30
CA TYR A 58 15.90 -1.43 -5.95
C TYR A 58 15.97 0.03 -6.44
N ALA A 59 16.85 0.84 -5.85
CA ALA A 59 17.06 2.24 -6.22
C ALA A 59 18.17 2.41 -7.28
N SER A 60 18.91 1.35 -7.62
CA SER A 60 19.93 1.40 -8.66
C SER A 60 19.30 1.68 -10.03
N ARG A 61 20.04 2.40 -10.89
CA ARG A 61 19.59 2.71 -12.25
C ARG A 61 19.23 1.43 -13.03
N GLU A 62 20.03 0.38 -12.88
CA GLU A 62 19.84 -0.91 -13.54
C GLU A 62 18.54 -1.59 -13.09
N CYS A 63 18.27 -1.69 -11.78
CA CYS A 63 17.04 -2.30 -11.28
C CYS A 63 15.80 -1.45 -11.62
N LEU A 64 15.90 -0.12 -11.59
CA LEU A 64 14.79 0.74 -12.04
C LEU A 64 14.49 0.57 -13.54
N GLN A 65 15.50 0.28 -14.37
CA GLN A 65 15.28 -0.05 -15.79
C GLN A 65 14.58 -1.40 -15.96
N VAL A 66 14.84 -2.37 -15.08
CA VAL A 66 14.07 -3.63 -15.04
C VAL A 66 12.61 -3.33 -14.71
N SER A 67 12.35 -2.56 -13.65
CA SER A 67 10.98 -2.21 -13.26
C SER A 67 10.23 -1.43 -14.34
N ARG A 68 10.88 -0.50 -15.05
CA ARG A 68 10.27 0.24 -16.17
C ARG A 68 9.84 -0.64 -17.36
N ARG A 69 10.43 -1.83 -17.50
CA ARG A 69 10.07 -2.78 -18.57
C ARG A 69 9.01 -3.79 -18.13
N ALA A 70 8.65 -3.79 -16.84
CA ALA A 70 7.68 -4.71 -16.29
C ALA A 70 6.28 -4.09 -16.33
N ASP A 71 5.28 -4.91 -16.62
CA ASP A 71 3.87 -4.50 -16.48
C ASP A 71 3.48 -4.42 -15.00
N LEU A 72 4.01 -5.32 -14.17
CA LEU A 72 3.72 -5.43 -12.73
C LEU A 72 4.99 -5.70 -11.92
N VAL A 73 5.19 -4.94 -10.85
CA VAL A 73 6.20 -5.22 -9.82
C VAL A 73 5.51 -5.77 -8.57
N CYS A 74 5.83 -7.02 -8.23
CA CYS A 74 5.35 -7.68 -7.02
C CYS A 74 6.48 -7.89 -6.00
N THR A 75 6.33 -7.40 -4.77
CA THR A 75 7.41 -7.46 -3.77
C THR A 75 6.94 -7.34 -2.31
N ASN A 76 7.80 -7.76 -1.38
CA ASN A 76 7.69 -7.49 0.05
C ASN A 76 8.90 -6.64 0.47
N PRO A 77 8.82 -5.30 0.37
CA PRO A 77 9.95 -4.43 0.63
C PRO A 77 10.24 -4.37 2.14
N PRO A 78 11.49 -4.04 2.53
CA PRO A 78 11.78 -3.69 3.92
C PRO A 78 10.88 -2.53 4.36
N PHE A 79 10.12 -2.69 5.44
CA PHE A 79 9.15 -1.67 5.87
C PHE A 79 9.80 -0.32 6.21
N SER A 80 11.05 -0.33 6.69
CA SER A 80 11.84 0.87 6.93
C SER A 80 12.13 1.70 5.68
N ARG A 81 12.07 1.06 4.50
CA ARG A 81 12.32 1.70 3.21
C ARG A 81 11.05 1.88 2.39
N PHE A 82 9.88 1.47 2.88
CA PHE A 82 8.63 1.50 2.13
C PHE A 82 8.30 2.87 1.55
N THR A 83 8.53 3.94 2.34
CA THR A 83 8.26 5.33 1.96
C THR A 83 9.19 5.89 0.89
N ASP A 84 10.35 5.27 0.68
CA ASP A 84 11.24 5.56 -0.46
C ASP A 84 10.98 4.60 -1.63
N TYR A 85 10.69 3.34 -1.31
CA TYR A 85 10.53 2.24 -2.27
C TYR A 85 9.29 2.39 -3.15
N VAL A 86 8.12 2.63 -2.54
CA VAL A 86 6.83 2.68 -3.27
C VAL A 86 6.78 3.85 -4.26
N PRO A 87 7.12 5.10 -3.88
CA PRO A 87 7.11 6.22 -4.83
C PRO A 87 8.02 5.97 -6.03
N ARG A 88 9.25 5.47 -5.79
CA ARG A 88 10.19 5.16 -6.89
C ARG A 88 9.63 4.13 -7.86
N LEU A 89 8.96 3.09 -7.36
CA LEU A 89 8.35 2.10 -8.23
C LEU A 89 7.15 2.66 -8.99
N LEU A 90 6.31 3.49 -8.34
CA LEU A 90 5.23 4.19 -9.03
C LEU A 90 5.79 5.07 -10.17
N ASP A 91 6.92 5.73 -9.97
CA ASP A 91 7.57 6.55 -11.01
C ASP A 91 8.10 5.75 -12.21
N THR A 92 8.20 4.42 -12.10
CA THR A 92 8.57 3.56 -13.25
C THR A 92 7.44 3.38 -14.25
N GLY A 93 6.20 3.64 -13.84
CA GLY A 93 5.00 3.42 -14.64
C GLY A 93 4.43 2.00 -14.57
N ALA A 94 5.14 1.05 -13.97
CA ALA A 94 4.63 -0.30 -13.73
C ALA A 94 3.48 -0.31 -12.72
N ASP A 95 2.55 -1.25 -12.88
CA ASP A 95 1.61 -1.58 -11.83
C ASP A 95 2.33 -2.22 -10.64
N LEU A 96 1.73 -2.11 -9.45
CA LEU A 96 2.33 -2.57 -8.20
C LEU A 96 1.45 -3.59 -7.48
N LEU A 97 2.11 -4.55 -6.85
CA LEU A 97 1.55 -5.42 -5.81
C LEU A 97 2.57 -5.56 -4.67
N VAL A 98 2.44 -4.72 -3.65
CA VAL A 98 3.48 -4.53 -2.63
C VAL A 98 2.93 -4.84 -1.25
N LEU A 99 3.64 -5.64 -0.46
CA LEU A 99 3.25 -5.89 0.92
C LEU A 99 3.62 -4.69 1.82
N GLY A 100 2.70 -4.25 2.66
CA GLY A 100 2.94 -3.21 3.65
C GLY A 100 2.04 -3.34 4.88
N THR A 101 2.22 -2.46 5.85
CA THR A 101 1.38 -2.39 7.05
C THR A 101 0.52 -1.12 7.03
N LEU A 102 -0.66 -1.16 7.66
CA LEU A 102 -1.61 -0.03 7.67
C LEU A 102 -0.98 1.35 7.93
N PRO A 103 -0.09 1.54 8.94
CA PRO A 103 0.43 2.86 9.25
C PRO A 103 1.25 3.49 8.12
N LEU A 104 1.79 2.69 7.19
CA LEU A 104 2.57 3.22 6.06
C LEU A 104 1.70 4.05 5.11
N VAL A 105 0.39 3.80 5.08
CA VAL A 105 -0.56 4.48 4.19
C VAL A 105 -0.65 5.99 4.44
N LYS A 106 -0.48 6.41 5.70
CA LYS A 106 -0.61 7.82 6.11
C LYS A 106 0.69 8.61 6.02
N SER A 107 1.77 7.98 5.55
CA SER A 107 3.05 8.66 5.39
C SER A 107 2.97 9.64 4.21
N ASP A 108 3.63 10.79 4.36
CA ASP A 108 3.61 11.86 3.35
C ASP A 108 4.10 11.40 1.96
N PRO A 109 5.08 10.50 1.83
CA PRO A 109 5.48 10.00 0.52
C PRO A 109 4.46 9.05 -0.14
N VAL A 110 3.53 8.45 0.62
CA VAL A 110 2.62 7.39 0.13
C VAL A 110 1.19 7.88 -0.03
N PHE A 111 0.68 8.62 0.95
CA PHE A 111 -0.73 9.05 0.99
C PHE A 111 -1.21 9.81 -0.26
N PRO A 112 -0.40 10.66 -0.93
CA PRO A 112 -0.83 11.36 -2.15
C PRO A 112 -1.26 10.41 -3.27
N TYR A 113 -0.65 9.23 -3.35
CA TYR A 113 -1.03 8.20 -4.32
C TYR A 113 -2.35 7.52 -3.95
N VAL A 114 -2.68 7.44 -2.66
CA VAL A 114 -3.98 6.94 -2.19
C VAL A 114 -5.08 7.97 -2.44
N LEU A 115 -4.80 9.24 -2.14
CA LEU A 115 -5.72 10.36 -2.33
C LEU A 115 -6.07 10.56 -3.81
N SER A 116 -5.08 10.47 -4.70
CA SER A 116 -5.31 10.54 -6.16
C SER A 116 -5.96 9.28 -6.74
N GLY A 117 -6.15 8.24 -5.93
CA GLY A 117 -6.70 6.97 -6.39
C GLY A 117 -5.76 6.18 -7.29
N ARG A 118 -4.44 6.45 -7.28
CA ARG A 118 -3.40 5.67 -7.97
C ARG A 118 -3.00 4.43 -7.18
N LEU A 119 -3.08 4.47 -5.86
CA LEU A 119 -2.73 3.38 -4.94
C LEU A 119 -3.93 3.06 -4.02
N ARG A 120 -4.18 1.77 -3.78
CA ARG A 120 -5.24 1.31 -2.87
C ARG A 120 -4.82 0.01 -2.18
N PHE A 121 -5.62 -0.44 -1.21
CA PHE A 121 -5.41 -1.78 -0.65
C PHE A 121 -5.97 -2.85 -1.57
N GLY A 122 -5.29 -3.99 -1.67
CA GLY A 122 -5.77 -5.22 -2.30
C GLY A 122 -6.75 -5.99 -1.43
N TYR A 123 -7.13 -7.20 -1.87
CA TYR A 123 -8.19 -7.97 -1.22
C TYR A 123 -7.83 -8.48 0.19
N THR A 124 -6.60 -8.95 0.40
CA THR A 124 -6.16 -9.45 1.71
C THR A 124 -5.72 -8.31 2.61
N CYS A 125 -6.44 -8.11 3.72
CA CYS A 125 -6.17 -7.11 4.73
C CYS A 125 -6.10 -7.74 6.13
N SER A 126 -5.49 -7.03 7.08
CA SER A 126 -5.40 -7.34 8.52
C SER A 126 -4.34 -8.35 8.93
N GLN A 127 -4.41 -9.62 8.52
CA GLN A 127 -3.46 -10.64 8.98
C GLN A 127 -3.00 -11.51 7.82
N MET A 128 -1.68 -11.69 7.71
CA MET A 128 -1.08 -12.62 6.76
C MET A 128 -0.14 -13.57 7.49
N SER A 129 -0.22 -14.86 7.15
CA SER A 129 0.62 -15.91 7.71
C SER A 129 1.62 -16.38 6.66
N PHE A 130 2.89 -16.47 7.03
CA PHE A 130 3.98 -16.88 6.14
C PHE A 130 4.67 -18.09 6.74
N LEU A 131 4.95 -19.10 5.93
CA LEU A 131 5.83 -20.19 6.34
C LEU A 131 7.27 -19.69 6.33
N VAL A 132 7.90 -19.62 7.50
CA VAL A 132 9.33 -19.37 7.66
C VAL A 132 10.01 -20.73 7.82
N ASP A 133 10.99 -20.99 6.96
CA ASP A 133 11.77 -22.25 6.91
C ASP A 133 10.93 -23.53 6.83
N GLY A 134 9.71 -23.43 6.27
CA GLY A 134 8.80 -24.56 6.09
C GLY A 134 8.21 -25.12 7.39
N ARG A 135 8.41 -24.47 8.53
CA ARG A 135 8.04 -25.02 9.85
C ARG A 135 7.24 -24.07 10.73
N THR A 136 7.57 -22.78 10.72
CA THR A 136 6.96 -21.84 11.67
C THR A 136 6.14 -20.80 10.92
N PRO A 137 4.80 -20.74 11.13
CA PRO A 137 3.99 -19.66 10.61
C PRO A 137 4.32 -18.35 11.33
N ALA A 138 5.04 -17.45 10.67
CA ALA A 138 5.16 -16.07 11.11
C ALA A 138 3.88 -15.32 10.72
N VAL A 139 3.29 -14.61 11.68
CA VAL A 139 2.06 -13.85 11.47
C VAL A 139 2.39 -12.37 11.40
N LEU A 140 2.21 -11.77 10.23
CA LEU A 140 2.27 -10.32 10.08
C LEU A 140 0.87 -9.75 10.35
N ARG A 141 0.74 -9.08 11.49
CA ARG A 141 -0.46 -8.31 11.84
C ARG A 141 -0.43 -6.96 11.13
N ASN A 142 -1.62 -6.39 10.92
CA ASN A 142 -1.85 -5.15 10.20
C ASN A 142 -1.31 -5.12 8.76
N ALA A 143 -1.09 -6.29 8.15
CA ALA A 143 -0.63 -6.42 6.77
C ALA A 143 -1.74 -6.07 5.76
N ARG A 144 -1.37 -5.43 4.66
CA ARG A 144 -2.18 -5.26 3.45
C ARG A 144 -1.30 -5.43 2.22
N TRP A 145 -1.92 -5.91 1.14
CA TRP A 145 -1.40 -5.63 -0.18
C TRP A 145 -1.72 -4.18 -0.55
N TYR A 146 -0.73 -3.45 -1.05
CA TYR A 146 -0.89 -2.17 -1.72
C TYR A 146 -0.81 -2.42 -3.21
N THR A 147 -1.73 -1.85 -3.97
CA THR A 147 -1.79 -2.09 -5.40
C THR A 147 -2.29 -0.89 -6.19
N THR A 148 -1.81 -0.77 -7.41
CA THR A 148 -2.32 0.15 -8.43
C THR A 148 -3.44 -0.50 -9.25
N LEU A 149 -3.52 -1.83 -9.27
CA LEU A 149 -4.53 -2.59 -10.00
C LEU A 149 -5.95 -2.26 -9.51
N PRO A 150 -6.97 -2.39 -10.38
CA PRO A 150 -8.36 -2.26 -9.97
C PRO A 150 -8.71 -3.25 -8.87
N VAL A 151 -9.47 -2.78 -7.88
CA VAL A 151 -10.00 -3.61 -6.78
C VAL A 151 -11.48 -3.35 -6.67
N CYS A 152 -12.30 -4.39 -6.83
CA CYS A 152 -13.74 -4.31 -6.64
C CYS A 152 -14.06 -4.51 -5.16
N ARG A 153 -14.71 -3.52 -4.54
CA ARG A 153 -15.13 -3.59 -3.14
C ARG A 153 -16.65 -3.78 -3.06
N PRO A 154 -17.15 -4.60 -2.12
CA PRO A 154 -18.55 -4.55 -1.74
C PRO A 154 -18.92 -3.14 -1.28
N VAL A 155 -20.15 -2.72 -1.55
CA VAL A 155 -20.68 -1.45 -1.04
C VAL A 155 -20.59 -1.45 0.49
N VAL A 156 -20.17 -0.33 1.09
CA VAL A 156 -20.07 -0.23 2.56
C VAL A 156 -21.47 -0.23 3.16
N SER A 157 -21.78 -1.24 3.98
CA SER A 157 -22.97 -1.20 4.84
C SER A 157 -22.79 -0.14 5.92
N CYS A 158 -23.82 0.69 6.09
CA CYS A 158 -23.87 1.75 7.09
C CYS A 158 -25.12 1.55 7.94
N GLU A 159 -24.92 1.31 9.23
CA GLU A 159 -26.00 1.04 10.20
C GLU A 159 -26.11 2.14 11.25
N GLY A 160 -25.20 3.13 11.21
CA GLY A 160 -25.18 4.26 12.13
C GLY A 160 -26.13 5.38 11.72
N SER A 161 -26.45 6.24 12.69
CA SER A 161 -27.18 7.49 12.48
C SER A 161 -26.26 8.68 12.71
N ARG A 162 -26.26 9.63 11.78
CA ARG A 162 -25.41 10.83 11.86
C ARG A 162 -25.72 11.67 13.10
N ALA A 163 -26.99 11.75 13.49
CA ALA A 163 -27.45 12.49 14.67
C ALA A 163 -26.91 11.94 16.00
N MET A 164 -26.49 10.68 16.04
CA MET A 164 -25.94 10.02 17.23
C MET A 164 -24.41 10.13 17.32
N LEU A 165 -23.76 10.67 16.28
CA LEU A 165 -22.31 10.77 16.25
C LEU A 165 -21.85 12.09 16.89
N PRO A 166 -20.81 12.06 17.74
CA PRO A 166 -20.14 13.27 18.14
C PRO A 166 -19.51 13.97 16.93
N VAL A 167 -19.17 15.24 17.08
CA VAL A 167 -18.43 16.02 16.08
C VAL A 167 -16.98 16.19 16.51
N VAL A 168 -16.10 16.43 15.54
CA VAL A 168 -14.70 16.78 15.79
C VAL A 168 -14.63 18.21 16.34
N ASP A 169 -13.86 18.43 17.40
CA ASP A 169 -13.69 19.75 18.02
C ASP A 169 -13.20 20.78 16.99
N GLY A 170 -13.87 21.93 16.90
CA GLY A 170 -13.55 22.98 15.93
C GLY A 170 -14.00 22.68 14.49
N MET A 171 -14.65 21.54 14.23
CA MET A 171 -15.16 21.14 12.92
C MET A 171 -16.61 20.60 13.04
N PRO A 172 -17.62 21.47 13.27
CA PRO A 172 -18.99 21.04 13.59
C PRO A 172 -19.68 20.23 12.48
N ASP A 173 -19.23 20.35 11.24
CA ASP A 173 -19.79 19.60 10.11
C ASP A 173 -19.19 18.19 9.95
N VAL A 174 -18.15 17.85 10.73
CA VAL A 174 -17.42 16.58 10.63
C VAL A 174 -17.82 15.66 11.77
N CYS A 175 -18.61 14.62 11.46
CA CYS A 175 -18.99 13.60 12.43
C CYS A 175 -17.81 12.66 12.70
N LEU A 176 -17.51 12.42 13.97
CA LEU A 176 -16.48 11.50 14.41
C LEU A 176 -17.01 10.06 14.46
N VAL A 177 -16.38 9.17 13.70
CA VAL A 177 -16.70 7.75 13.65
C VAL A 177 -15.53 6.96 14.23
N ASP A 178 -15.64 6.54 15.48
CA ASP A 178 -14.56 5.77 16.14
C ASP A 178 -14.45 4.33 15.65
N ARG A 179 -15.60 3.74 15.31
CA ARG A 179 -15.72 2.37 14.81
C ARG A 179 -16.57 2.39 13.55
N LEU A 180 -16.12 1.69 12.52
CA LEU A 180 -16.80 1.72 11.23
C LEU A 180 -18.21 1.12 11.23
N VAL A 181 -18.62 0.42 12.29
CA VAL A 181 -20.01 -0.02 12.49
C VAL A 181 -20.97 1.16 12.77
N LEU A 182 -20.44 2.28 13.25
CA LEU A 182 -21.19 3.51 13.52
C LEU A 182 -21.29 4.41 12.28
N LEU A 183 -20.73 4.00 11.15
CA LEU A 183 -20.76 4.79 9.92
C LEU A 183 -22.22 4.91 9.45
N SER A 184 -22.60 6.12 9.05
CA SER A 184 -23.93 6.46 8.56
C SER A 184 -23.92 6.65 7.05
N ASP A 185 -25.03 6.29 6.40
CA ASP A 185 -25.24 6.50 4.96
C ASP A 185 -25.76 7.92 4.64
N GLU A 186 -26.04 8.72 5.68
CA GLU A 186 -26.50 10.09 5.51
C GLU A 186 -25.39 10.94 4.84
N PRO A 187 -25.72 11.84 3.91
CA PRO A 187 -24.72 12.70 3.29
C PRO A 187 -24.00 13.59 4.30
N GLY A 188 -22.69 13.78 4.11
CA GLY A 188 -21.89 14.69 4.92
C GLY A 188 -20.46 14.22 5.14
N LEU A 189 -19.73 14.98 5.96
CA LEU A 189 -18.34 14.70 6.29
C LEU A 189 -18.22 13.81 7.53
N TYR A 190 -17.27 12.89 7.48
CA TYR A 190 -16.96 11.92 8.52
C TYR A 190 -15.45 11.83 8.75
N ALA A 191 -15.04 11.88 10.01
CA ALA A 191 -13.71 11.53 10.47
C ALA A 191 -13.68 10.04 10.85
N VAL A 192 -13.11 9.20 9.99
CA VAL A 192 -13.12 7.73 10.13
C VAL A 192 -11.71 7.18 10.44
N PRO A 193 -11.55 6.01 11.08
CA PRO A 193 -10.24 5.38 11.26
C PRO A 193 -9.60 5.01 9.91
N LEU A 194 -8.26 4.88 9.89
CA LEU A 194 -7.50 4.47 8.70
C LEU A 194 -7.99 3.15 8.07
N THR A 195 -8.57 2.25 8.89
CA THR A 195 -9.14 0.97 8.44
C THR A 195 -10.30 1.11 7.47
N PHE A 196 -10.88 2.31 7.31
CA PHE A 196 -11.83 2.59 6.23
C PHE A 196 -11.24 2.29 4.85
N LEU A 197 -9.91 2.45 4.67
CA LEU A 197 -9.22 2.14 3.42
C LEU A 197 -9.26 0.65 3.04
N ASP A 198 -9.56 -0.25 3.99
CA ASP A 198 -9.81 -1.67 3.69
C ASP A 198 -11.09 -1.86 2.84
N ARG A 199 -11.94 -0.82 2.75
CA ARG A 199 -13.17 -0.75 1.96
C ARG A 199 -13.08 0.24 0.79
N TRP A 200 -11.93 0.88 0.60
CA TRP A 200 -11.66 1.86 -0.44
C TRP A 200 -11.04 1.21 -1.69
N PRO A 201 -11.35 1.68 -2.92
CA PRO A 201 -12.36 2.68 -3.25
C PRO A 201 -13.78 2.14 -3.09
N ASN A 202 -14.75 3.02 -2.78
CA ASN A 202 -16.17 2.64 -2.67
C ASN A 202 -17.06 3.69 -3.37
N PRO A 203 -18.07 3.28 -4.15
CA PRO A 203 -19.06 4.20 -4.71
C PRO A 203 -19.72 5.04 -3.62
N GLY A 204 -20.06 6.29 -3.94
CA GLY A 204 -20.74 7.19 -2.99
C GLY A 204 -19.85 7.81 -1.91
N TRP A 205 -18.56 7.46 -1.86
CA TRP A 205 -17.60 8.02 -0.91
C TRP A 205 -16.49 8.79 -1.60
N ARG A 206 -16.13 9.96 -1.06
CA ARG A 206 -14.95 10.74 -1.48
C ARG A 206 -13.94 10.81 -0.34
N LEU A 207 -12.66 10.67 -0.67
CA LEU A 207 -11.55 10.85 0.27
C LEU A 207 -10.97 12.26 0.10
N HIS A 208 -10.94 13.04 1.18
CA HIS A 208 -10.47 14.43 1.15
C HIS A 208 -9.06 14.59 1.71
N GLY A 209 -8.69 13.78 2.69
CA GLY A 209 -7.37 13.88 3.31
C GLY A 209 -7.25 13.16 4.65
N LEU A 210 -6.27 13.58 5.42
CA LEU A 210 -6.00 13.11 6.78
C LEU A 210 -6.29 14.23 7.77
N LEU A 211 -6.96 13.89 8.87
CA LEU A 211 -6.91 14.71 10.09
C LEU A 211 -5.69 14.25 10.90
N ALA A 212 -4.58 14.94 10.70
CA ALA A 212 -3.28 14.72 11.33
C ALA A 212 -2.47 16.02 11.36
N ASP A 213 -1.46 16.05 12.24
CA ASP A 213 -0.49 17.14 12.26
C ASP A 213 0.49 17.10 11.08
N GLY A 214 0.92 18.28 10.64
CA GLY A 214 1.94 18.50 9.63
C GLY A 214 1.54 19.48 8.52
N ALA A 215 2.53 19.89 7.73
CA ALA A 215 2.40 20.95 6.73
C ALA A 215 1.96 20.49 5.32
N ALA A 216 1.76 19.19 5.12
CA ALA A 216 1.38 18.67 3.80
C ALA A 216 -0.06 19.08 3.45
N PRO A 217 -0.38 19.38 2.17
CA PRO A 217 -1.69 19.90 1.79
C PRO A 217 -2.85 18.93 2.01
N TRP A 218 -2.57 17.63 2.15
CA TRP A 218 -3.56 16.59 2.50
C TRP A 218 -3.74 16.39 4.00
N LYS A 219 -3.05 17.16 4.86
CA LYS A 219 -3.21 17.16 6.31
C LYS A 219 -4.07 18.34 6.71
N LEU A 220 -5.28 18.05 7.17
CA LEU A 220 -6.38 19.01 7.34
C LEU A 220 -6.60 19.41 8.80
N GLY A 221 -5.54 19.34 9.61
CA GLY A 221 -5.58 19.63 11.05
C GLY A 221 -5.74 18.37 11.92
N VAL A 222 -5.51 18.54 13.21
CA VAL A 222 -5.54 17.45 14.19
C VAL A 222 -6.97 17.20 14.66
N ALA A 223 -7.44 15.96 14.56
CA ALA A 223 -8.74 15.58 15.11
C ALA A 223 -8.69 15.55 16.64
N ARG A 224 -9.61 16.30 17.27
CA ARG A 224 -9.82 16.30 18.73
C ARG A 224 -11.27 16.03 19.06
N HIS A 225 -11.51 15.44 20.23
CA HIS A 225 -12.85 15.28 20.80
C HIS A 225 -12.77 15.46 22.31
N GLU A 226 -13.60 16.34 22.86
CA GLU A 226 -13.59 16.70 24.29
C GLU A 226 -12.19 17.15 24.76
N GLY A 227 -11.48 17.90 23.90
CA GLY A 227 -10.14 18.40 24.17
C GLY A 227 -9.01 17.36 24.06
N ARG A 228 -9.32 16.10 23.76
CA ARG A 228 -8.33 15.02 23.60
C ARG A 228 -7.96 14.84 22.14
N GLU A 229 -6.67 14.76 21.87
CA GLU A 229 -6.15 14.39 20.56
C GLU A 229 -6.44 12.92 20.22
N LEU A 230 -6.94 12.69 19.01
CA LEU A 230 -7.23 11.37 18.49
C LEU A 230 -6.09 10.87 17.61
N PHE A 231 -6.00 9.55 17.44
CA PHE A 231 -5.19 8.98 16.36
C PHE A 231 -5.64 9.53 15.00
N THR A 232 -4.69 9.62 14.07
CA THR A 232 -4.92 10.05 12.67
C THR A 232 -6.22 9.48 12.10
N ARG A 233 -7.10 10.36 11.64
CA ARG A 233 -8.35 10.00 10.95
C ARG A 233 -8.27 10.31 9.47
N LEU A 234 -9.08 9.65 8.67
CA LEU A 234 -9.36 10.06 7.29
C LEU A 234 -10.56 10.99 7.32
N LEU A 235 -10.50 12.07 6.54
CA LEU A 235 -11.69 12.87 6.23
C LEU A 235 -12.32 12.30 4.97
N VAL A 236 -13.53 11.75 5.11
CA VAL A 236 -14.31 11.20 4.00
C VAL A 236 -15.67 11.86 3.91
N GLU A 237 -16.24 11.92 2.72
CA GLU A 237 -17.56 12.48 2.45
C GLU A 237 -18.47 11.41 1.86
N ARG A 238 -19.66 11.24 2.45
CA ARG A 238 -20.76 10.53 1.80
C ARG A 238 -21.48 11.51 0.90
N VAL A 239 -21.44 11.28 -0.41
CA VAL A 239 -22.16 12.09 -1.39
C VAL A 239 -23.55 11.51 -1.62
N ARG A 240 -24.54 12.37 -1.90
CA ARG A 240 -25.84 11.91 -2.42
C ARG A 240 -25.59 11.24 -3.76
N ASP A 241 -26.14 10.04 -3.93
CA ASP A 241 -26.24 9.46 -5.27
C ASP A 241 -27.13 10.41 -6.09
N ALA A 242 -26.60 10.87 -7.23
CA ALA A 242 -27.28 11.82 -8.12
C ALA A 242 -28.46 11.15 -8.84
#